data_AF-A0A0F9MQW4-F1
#
_entry.id   AF-A0A0F9MQW4-F1
#
_cell.length_a   1.000
_cell.length_b   1.000
_cell.length_c   1.000
_cell.angle_alpha   90.00
_cell.angle_beta   90.00
_cell.angle_gamma   90.00
#
_symmetry.space_group_name_H-M   'P 1'
#
loop_
_entity.id
_entity.type
_entity.pdbx_description
1 polymer ?
#
loop_
_entity_poly.entity_id
_entity_poly.type
_entity_poly.pdbx_seq_one_letter_code
_entity_poly.pdbx_strand_id
1 'polypeptide(L)'
;MSRMRTEKALTLIELLIIVLIIGALSAIAIPRIASSANRARNGTCTTNIDVLNSQIELYMAKEGVSSPTLSDVTGDPDYFPEGALTCPFGTVYVMNGTTYRVQGHSH
;
A
#
# COMPACT_ATOMS: atom_id res chain seq x y z
N MET A 1 55.04 -26.07 0.25
CA MET A 1 54.64 -25.51 1.57
C MET A 1 53.21 -25.01 1.48
N SER A 2 52.25 -25.78 2.01
CA SER A 2 50.85 -25.36 2.07
C SER A 2 50.67 -24.42 3.26
N ARG A 3 50.26 -23.18 2.99
CA ARG A 3 50.01 -22.15 4.02
C ARG A 3 48.69 -22.51 4.70
N MET A 4 48.73 -23.04 5.93
CA MET A 4 47.52 -23.22 6.73
C MET A 4 46.89 -21.84 6.95
N ARG A 5 45.68 -21.67 6.43
CA ARG A 5 44.87 -20.47 6.66
C ARG A 5 44.33 -20.55 8.08
N THR A 6 44.62 -19.54 8.89
CA THR A 6 44.05 -19.41 10.23
C THR A 6 42.59 -19.00 10.08
N GLU A 7 41.66 -19.92 10.33
CA GLU A 7 40.23 -19.62 10.44
C GLU A 7 40.01 -18.77 11.69
N LYS A 8 39.39 -17.58 11.53
CA LYS A 8 39.04 -16.71 12.65
C LYS A 8 37.78 -17.26 13.32
N ALA A 9 37.91 -17.83 14.51
CA ALA A 9 36.76 -18.22 15.33
C ALA A 9 36.19 -16.99 16.06
N LEU A 10 34.88 -16.77 15.92
CA LEU A 10 34.13 -15.71 16.60
C LEU A 10 33.97 -16.06 18.08
N THR A 11 34.18 -15.10 18.98
CA THR A 11 33.99 -15.35 20.42
C THR A 11 32.50 -15.26 20.80
N LEU A 12 32.07 -16.00 21.82
CA LEU A 12 30.68 -15.94 22.30
C LEU A 12 30.27 -14.53 22.75
N ILE A 13 31.21 -13.78 23.37
CA ILE A 13 30.97 -12.41 23.82
C ILE A 13 30.78 -11.44 22.65
N GLU A 14 31.47 -11.67 21.54
CA GLU A 14 31.35 -10.84 20.34
C GLU A 14 29.98 -11.02 19.70
N LEU A 15 29.50 -12.27 19.60
CA LEU A 15 28.15 -12.56 19.12
C LEU A 15 27.08 -11.96 20.06
N LEU A 16 27.32 -11.99 21.38
CA LEU A 16 26.44 -11.40 22.38
C LEU A 16 26.30 -9.88 22.23
N ILE A 17 27.41 -9.15 22.06
CA ILE A 17 27.38 -7.68 21.89
C ILE A 17 26.70 -7.32 20.56
N ILE A 18 26.91 -8.10 19.50
CA ILE A 18 26.29 -7.87 18.19
C ILE A 18 24.76 -7.97 18.28
N VAL A 19 24.21 -9.03 18.88
CA VAL A 19 22.76 -9.18 19.00
C VAL A 19 22.14 -8.11 19.91
N LEU A 20 22.89 -7.64 20.93
CA LEU A 20 22.46 -6.53 21.79
C LEU A 20 22.34 -5.23 20.99
N ILE A 21 23.33 -4.90 20.16
CA ILE A 21 23.29 -3.69 19.32
C ILE A 21 22.16 -3.78 18.29
N ILE A 22 22.05 -4.92 17.58
CA ILE A 22 20.96 -5.14 16.60
C ILE A 22 19.60 -5.06 17.28
N GLY A 23 19.45 -5.62 18.48
CA GLY A 23 18.21 -5.54 19.27
C GLY A 23 17.82 -4.10 19.62
N ALA A 24 18.77 -3.30 20.11
CA ALA A 24 18.53 -1.89 20.42
C ALA A 24 18.14 -1.07 19.19
N LEU A 25 18.84 -1.26 18.05
CA LEU A 25 18.52 -0.58 16.79
C LEU A 25 17.15 -1.02 16.24
N SER A 26 16.85 -2.32 16.31
CA SER A 26 15.60 -2.91 15.79
C SER A 26 14.38 -2.39 16.56
N ALA A 27 14.51 -2.19 17.87
CA ALA A 27 13.43 -1.65 18.72
C ALA A 27 12.95 -0.26 18.23
N ILE A 28 13.84 0.55 17.65
CA ILE A 28 13.50 1.87 17.11
C ILE A 28 13.10 1.79 15.63
N ALA A 29 13.82 0.99 14.84
CA ALA A 29 13.64 0.91 13.39
C ALA A 29 12.29 0.30 12.98
N ILE A 30 11.90 -0.82 13.61
CA ILE A 30 10.68 -1.57 13.27
C ILE A 30 9.41 -0.70 13.39
N PRO A 31 9.11 -0.05 14.53
CA PRO A 31 7.89 0.75 14.64
C PRO A 31 7.90 1.94 13.68
N ARG A 32 9.07 2.54 13.43
CA ARG A 32 9.21 3.65 12.48
C ARG A 32 8.87 3.22 11.05
N ILE A 33 9.38 2.07 10.61
CA ILE A 33 9.12 1.52 9.28
C ILE A 33 7.65 1.12 9.14
N ALA A 34 7.09 0.43 10.13
CA ALA A 34 5.67 0.03 10.14
C ALA A 34 4.74 1.26 10.05
N SER A 35 5.04 2.29 10.84
CA SER A 35 4.34 3.58 10.81
C SER A 35 4.45 4.28 9.45
N SER A 36 5.62 4.24 8.81
CA SER A 36 5.83 4.79 7.47
C SER A 36 5.04 4.03 6.40
N ALA A 37 5.05 2.69 6.46
CA ALA A 37 4.28 1.84 5.56
C ALA A 37 2.78 2.12 5.68
N ASN A 38 2.25 2.26 6.90
CA ASN A 38 0.85 2.60 7.11
C ASN A 38 0.49 3.98 6.54
N ARG A 39 1.36 4.99 6.70
CA ARG A 39 1.16 6.30 6.07
C ARG A 39 1.12 6.21 4.54
N ALA A 40 2.02 5.43 3.93
CA ALA A 40 2.04 5.23 2.49
C ALA A 40 0.77 4.53 1.99
N ARG A 41 0.31 3.50 2.70
CA ARG A 41 -0.97 2.82 2.41
C ARG A 41 -2.17 3.77 2.52
N ASN A 42 -2.23 4.60 3.57
CA ASN A 42 -3.27 5.63 3.70
C ASN A 42 -3.25 6.61 2.52
N GLY A 43 -2.07 7.13 2.18
CA GLY A 43 -1.92 8.03 1.02
C GLY A 43 -2.39 7.37 -0.28
N THR A 44 -2.05 6.09 -0.47
CA THR A 44 -2.53 5.31 -1.62
C THR A 44 -4.05 5.18 -1.62
N CYS A 45 -4.70 4.89 -0.48
CA CYS A 45 -6.17 4.80 -0.46
C CYS A 45 -6.82 6.14 -0.78
N THR A 46 -6.26 7.27 -0.33
CA THR A 46 -6.73 8.61 -0.71
C THR A 46 -6.57 8.88 -2.20
N THR A 47 -5.37 8.64 -2.75
CA THR A 47 -5.10 8.83 -4.19
C THR A 47 -6.01 7.95 -5.06
N ASN A 48 -6.25 6.70 -4.66
CA ASN A 48 -7.17 5.81 -5.37
C ASN A 48 -8.60 6.36 -5.38
N ILE A 49 -9.08 6.97 -4.29
CA ILE A 49 -10.41 7.61 -4.24
C ILE A 49 -10.47 8.77 -5.23
N ASP A 50 -9.43 9.59 -5.31
CA ASP A 50 -9.37 10.71 -6.24
C ASP A 50 -9.39 10.21 -7.69
N VAL A 51 -8.57 9.20 -8.01
CA VAL A 51 -8.54 8.56 -9.34
C VAL A 51 -9.90 7.98 -9.70
N LEU A 52 -10.53 7.21 -8.79
CA LEU A 52 -11.86 6.65 -9.02
C LEU A 52 -12.88 7.75 -9.32
N ASN A 53 -12.91 8.80 -8.51
CA ASN A 53 -13.84 9.92 -8.72
C ASN A 53 -13.60 10.64 -10.05
N SER A 54 -12.35 10.89 -10.43
CA SER A 54 -12.03 11.51 -11.73
C SER A 54 -12.47 10.64 -12.91
N GLN A 55 -12.30 9.31 -12.82
CA GLN A 55 -12.73 8.41 -13.89
C GLN A 55 -14.26 8.27 -13.93
N ILE A 56 -14.94 8.28 -12.79
CA ILE A 56 -16.40 8.31 -12.75
C ILE A 56 -16.94 9.58 -13.42
N GLU A 57 -16.38 10.75 -13.10
CA GLU A 57 -16.76 12.01 -13.74
C GLU A 57 -16.55 11.97 -15.26
N LEU A 58 -15.42 11.40 -15.71
CA LEU A 58 -15.12 11.22 -17.13
C LEU A 58 -16.12 10.26 -17.81
N TYR A 59 -16.46 9.16 -17.14
CA TYR A 59 -17.44 8.18 -17.62
C TYR A 59 -18.81 8.83 -17.81
N MET A 60 -19.29 9.56 -16.80
CA MET A 60 -20.56 10.29 -16.88
C MET A 60 -20.58 11.30 -18.04
N ALA A 61 -19.46 11.99 -18.27
CA ALA A 61 -19.35 12.98 -19.33
C ALA A 61 -19.30 12.38 -20.74
N LYS A 62 -18.61 11.24 -20.91
CA LYS A 62 -18.44 10.58 -22.21
C LYS A 62 -19.65 9.75 -22.62
N GLU A 63 -20.16 8.93 -21.70
CA GLU A 63 -21.24 7.98 -21.96
C GLU A 63 -22.63 8.61 -21.81
N GLY A 64 -22.71 9.84 -21.29
CA GLY A 64 -23.98 10.54 -21.05
C GLY A 64 -24.83 9.89 -19.94
N VAL A 65 -24.20 9.10 -19.07
CA VAL A 65 -24.87 8.40 -17.96
C VAL A 65 -24.86 9.28 -16.72
N SER A 66 -26.04 9.61 -16.19
CA SER A 66 -26.19 10.43 -14.97
C SER A 66 -26.07 9.65 -13.66
N SER A 67 -26.13 8.32 -13.73
CA SER A 67 -26.23 7.43 -12.57
C SER A 67 -25.39 6.16 -12.75
N PRO A 68 -24.06 6.27 -12.85
CA PRO A 68 -23.20 5.09 -12.97
C PRO A 68 -23.13 4.32 -11.65
N THR A 69 -22.99 3.00 -11.74
CA THR A 69 -22.50 2.20 -10.62
C THR A 69 -20.97 2.15 -10.64
N LEU A 70 -20.35 1.85 -9.50
CA LEU A 70 -18.88 1.72 -9.44
C LEU A 70 -18.37 0.59 -10.36
N SER A 71 -19.17 -0.46 -10.57
CA SER A 71 -18.81 -1.57 -11.44
C SER A 71 -18.89 -1.21 -12.92
N ASP A 72 -19.76 -0.29 -13.33
CA ASP A 72 -19.84 0.17 -14.73
C ASP A 72 -18.54 0.83 -15.15
N VAL A 73 -17.94 1.62 -14.25
CA VAL A 73 -16.68 2.33 -14.52
C VAL A 73 -15.47 1.42 -14.33
N THR A 74 -15.40 0.68 -13.22
CA THR A 74 -14.21 -0.13 -12.89
C THR A 74 -14.14 -1.46 -13.66
N GLY A 75 -15.23 -1.90 -14.26
CA GLY A 75 -15.28 -3.05 -15.17
C GLY A 75 -14.95 -2.71 -16.62
N ASP A 76 -14.89 -1.43 -16.97
CA ASP A 76 -14.61 -0.97 -18.33
C ASP A 76 -13.09 -0.78 -18.54
N PRO A 77 -12.46 -1.55 -19.45
CA PRO A 77 -11.04 -1.42 -19.77
C PRO A 77 -10.61 -0.05 -20.30
N ASP A 78 -11.52 0.75 -20.86
CA ASP A 78 -11.22 2.09 -21.38
C ASP A 78 -10.93 3.10 -20.26
N TYR A 79 -11.40 2.81 -19.04
CA TYR A 79 -11.21 3.65 -17.85
C TYR A 79 -10.26 2.99 -16.85
N PHE A 80 -10.38 1.67 -16.66
CA PHE A 80 -9.56 0.88 -15.75
C PHE A 80 -9.04 -0.39 -16.46
N PRO A 81 -7.95 -0.29 -17.25
CA PRO A 81 -7.43 -1.41 -18.02
C PRO A 81 -6.89 -2.55 -17.15
N GLU A 82 -6.49 -2.24 -15.92
CA GLU A 82 -6.01 -3.21 -14.92
C GLU A 82 -7.13 -3.71 -13.99
N GLY A 83 -8.36 -3.22 -14.18
CA GLY A 83 -9.52 -3.51 -13.35
C GLY A 83 -9.65 -2.63 -12.10
N ALA A 84 -10.58 -3.02 -11.23
CA ALA A 84 -10.94 -2.24 -10.05
C ALA A 84 -9.79 -2.11 -9.03
N LEU A 85 -9.54 -0.87 -8.59
CA LEU A 85 -8.58 -0.61 -7.52
C LEU A 85 -9.11 -1.18 -6.20
N THR A 86 -8.21 -1.76 -5.41
CA THR A 86 -8.47 -2.23 -4.05
C THR A 86 -7.65 -1.42 -3.06
N CYS A 87 -8.20 -1.09 -1.88
CA CYS A 87 -7.43 -0.37 -0.88
C CYS A 87 -6.33 -1.29 -0.31
N PRO A 88 -5.07 -0.82 -0.17
CA PRO A 88 -3.98 -1.60 0.42
C PRO A 88 -4.19 -2.22 1.81
N PHE A 89 -5.29 -1.91 2.49
CA PHE A 89 -5.70 -2.55 3.74
C PHE A 89 -6.67 -3.74 3.54
N GLY A 90 -7.06 -4.06 2.30
CA GLY A 90 -7.92 -5.18 1.96
C GLY A 90 -9.42 -4.86 1.94
N THR A 91 -9.79 -3.61 2.19
CA THR A 91 -11.17 -3.12 2.11
C THR A 91 -11.55 -2.68 0.70
N VAL A 92 -12.84 -2.77 0.38
CA VAL A 92 -13.39 -2.34 -0.91
C VAL A 92 -13.82 -0.88 -0.88
N TYR A 93 -13.69 -0.19 -2.01
CA TYR A 93 -14.24 1.16 -2.17
C TYR A 93 -15.75 1.10 -2.36
N VAL A 94 -16.47 2.02 -1.70
CA VAL A 94 -17.92 2.14 -1.80
C VAL A 94 -18.26 3.51 -2.38
N MET A 95 -19.07 3.49 -3.43
CA MET A 95 -19.64 4.69 -4.03
C MET A 95 -20.94 5.06 -3.30
N ASN A 96 -21.13 6.35 -3.03
CA ASN A 96 -22.39 6.87 -2.52
C ASN A 96 -23.44 6.87 -3.64
N GLY A 97 -24.57 6.20 -3.44
CA GLY A 97 -25.62 6.05 -4.45
C GLY A 97 -26.38 7.33 -4.83
N THR A 98 -26.18 8.43 -4.11
CA THR A 98 -26.81 9.73 -4.39
C THR A 98 -25.85 10.70 -5.06
N THR A 99 -24.59 10.75 -4.59
CA THR A 99 -23.58 11.66 -5.16
C THR A 99 -22.75 11.03 -6.26
N TYR A 100 -22.84 9.72 -6.44
CA TYR A 100 -22.01 8.91 -7.37
C TYR A 100 -20.51 9.10 -7.15
N ARG A 101 -20.10 9.47 -5.93
CA ARG A 101 -18.70 9.63 -5.54
C ARG A 101 -18.26 8.51 -4.60
N VAL A 102 -17.02 8.07 -4.77
CA VAL A 102 -16.34 7.22 -3.79
C VAL A 102 -15.96 8.09 -2.59
N GLN A 103 -16.32 7.62 -1.40
CA GLN A 103 -16.04 8.30 -0.13
C GLN A 103 -14.86 7.65 0.60
N GLY A 104 -14.25 8.41 1.52
CA GLY A 104 -13.32 7.85 2.49
C GLY A 104 -14.00 6.75 3.31
N HIS A 105 -13.30 5.65 3.54
CA HIS A 105 -13.77 4.53 4.35
C HIS A 105 -12.76 4.21 5.46
N SER A 106 -13.20 3.47 6.47
CA SER A 106 -12.37 2.98 7.56
C SER A 106 -11.75 1.62 7.22
N HIS A 107 -10.53 1.42 7.69
CA HIS A 107 -9.75 0.19 7.56
C HIS A 107 -8.94 -0.10 8.83
#